data_AF-A0A9W6H958-F1
#
_entry.id   AF-A0A9W6H958-F1
#
_cell.length_a   1.000
_cell.length_b   1.000
_cell.length_c   1.000
_cell.angle_alpha   90.00
_cell.angle_beta   90.00
_cell.angle_gamma   90.00
#
_symmetry.space_group_name_H-M   'P 1'
#
loop_
_entity.id
_entity.type
_entity.pdbx_description
1 polymer ?
#
loop_
_entity_poly.entity_id
_entity_poly.type
_entity_poly.pdbx_seq_one_letter_code
_entity_poly.pdbx_strand_id
1 'polypeptide(L)'
;MSNTNGQVPAGWYADPNGGPQLRWWDGAQWTEHYAPDPQAAQPVQPTQPVAPTQPVYTQPAAAQQPAYAAPSTYATPYPRAVVPERAKLAPGAAIYNAYIWLVVALPFVLVLVLPFWNPLSGIALTRTADGSVRAYTDPSFLLNPAYFILIFGGFIVDALVVVFAWLDYRDLQRKGVERPFHWAWAFFVFVNPGFLVYVIGRSIVVRKVAPGRGLAPIWVAIGLYVVSIIIAIIWVATLFSSLMGLMHTYGGYGV
;
A
#
# COMPACT_ATOMS: atom_id res chain seq x y z
N MET A 1 -9.35 37.99 56.11
CA MET A 1 -8.03 37.61 55.56
C MET A 1 -7.74 36.20 56.06
N SER A 2 -8.04 35.18 55.25
CA SER A 2 -7.89 33.77 55.61
C SER A 2 -6.82 33.15 54.74
N ASN A 3 -5.63 32.96 55.35
CA ASN A 3 -4.50 32.23 54.76
C ASN A 3 -4.85 30.72 54.73
N THR A 4 -5.18 30.19 53.56
CA THR A 4 -5.35 28.75 53.35
C THR A 4 -3.97 28.13 53.11
N ASN A 5 -3.36 27.57 54.16
CA ASN A 5 -2.17 26.74 54.03
C ASN A 5 -2.48 25.54 53.12
N GLY A 6 -1.80 25.46 51.98
CA GLY A 6 -1.97 24.38 50.99
C GLY A 6 -1.39 23.05 51.48
N GLN A 7 -2.12 22.35 52.35
CA GLN A 7 -1.82 20.96 52.66
C GLN A 7 -2.23 20.07 51.48
N VAL A 8 -1.28 19.30 50.97
CA VAL A 8 -1.53 18.31 49.91
C VAL A 8 -2.38 17.17 50.51
N PRO A 9 -3.58 16.89 49.95
CA PRO A 9 -4.45 15.85 50.46
C PRO A 9 -3.83 14.45 50.28
N ALA A 10 -4.20 13.52 51.16
CA ALA A 10 -3.74 12.14 51.07
C ALA A 10 -4.15 11.50 49.73
N GLY A 11 -3.24 10.80 49.08
CA GLY A 11 -3.45 10.29 47.73
C GLY A 11 -2.23 9.61 47.12
N TRP A 12 -2.42 9.05 45.92
CA TRP A 12 -1.35 8.49 45.10
C TRP A 12 -0.69 9.59 44.26
N TYR A 13 0.62 9.70 44.33
CA TYR A 13 1.40 10.69 43.61
C TYR A 13 2.67 10.06 43.05
N ALA A 14 3.27 10.68 42.02
CA ALA A 14 4.53 10.21 41.46
C ALA A 14 5.63 10.15 42.53
N ASP A 15 6.41 9.06 42.55
CA ASP A 15 7.50 8.90 43.52
C ASP A 15 8.55 10.01 43.34
N PRO A 16 8.86 10.82 44.37
CA PRO A 16 9.91 11.84 44.32
C PRO A 16 11.28 11.28 43.94
N ASN A 17 11.52 9.99 44.19
CA ASN A 17 12.77 9.31 43.83
C ASN A 17 12.85 8.94 42.34
N GLY A 18 11.85 9.31 41.53
CA GLY A 18 11.85 9.15 40.07
C GLY A 18 11.51 7.73 39.59
N GLY A 19 10.94 6.89 40.45
CA GLY A 19 10.48 5.55 40.06
C GLY A 19 9.25 5.61 39.15
N PRO A 20 9.05 4.62 38.26
CA PRO A 20 7.87 4.52 37.38
C PRO A 20 6.59 4.08 38.11
N GLN A 21 6.51 4.35 39.41
CA GLN A 21 5.46 3.90 40.32
C GLN A 21 4.89 5.10 41.08
N LEU A 22 3.63 5.01 41.46
CA LEU A 22 2.99 5.97 42.35
C LEU A 22 3.28 5.54 43.80
N ARG A 23 3.57 6.51 44.67
CA ARG A 23 3.75 6.33 46.10
C ARG A 23 2.59 6.98 46.86
N TRP A 24 2.17 6.41 47.99
CA TRP A 24 1.05 6.96 48.77
C TRP A 24 1.53 8.03 49.76
N TRP A 25 0.90 9.22 49.70
CA TRP A 25 1.03 10.32 50.66
C TRP A 25 -0.13 10.27 51.65
N ASP A 26 0.15 10.31 52.96
CA ASP A 26 -0.87 10.21 54.01
C ASP A 26 -1.43 11.58 54.49
N GLY A 27 -0.93 12.69 53.94
CA GLY A 27 -1.26 14.05 54.37
C GLY A 27 -0.16 14.74 55.19
N ALA A 28 0.84 13.99 55.67
CA ALA A 28 1.99 14.50 56.41
C ALA A 28 3.34 13.94 55.93
N GLN A 29 3.38 12.70 55.44
CA GLN A 29 4.59 12.02 54.95
C GLN A 29 4.28 10.98 53.85
N TRP A 30 5.33 10.55 53.16
CA TRP A 30 5.26 9.47 52.17
C TRP A 30 5.35 8.11 52.85
N THR A 31 4.41 7.21 52.56
CA THR A 31 4.39 5.85 53.11
C THR A 31 5.13 4.87 52.20
N GLU A 32 5.41 3.64 52.64
CA GLU A 32 6.08 2.60 51.82
C GLU A 32 5.14 1.83 50.87
N HIS A 33 3.93 2.35 50.62
CA HIS A 33 3.00 1.74 49.69
C HIS A 33 3.24 2.26 48.27
N TYR A 34 3.37 1.32 47.33
CA TYR A 34 3.60 1.60 45.91
C TYR A 34 2.51 0.98 45.04
N ALA A 35 2.10 1.71 43.99
CA ALA A 35 1.16 1.26 42.98
C ALA A 35 1.73 1.47 41.57
N PRO A 36 1.42 0.62 40.58
CA PRO A 36 1.84 0.83 39.20
C PRO A 36 1.26 2.15 38.65
N ASP A 37 2.08 2.98 38.01
CA ASP A 37 1.60 4.17 37.30
C ASP A 37 1.07 3.79 35.89
N PRO A 38 -0.24 3.91 35.60
CA PRO A 38 -0.79 3.60 34.29
C PRO A 38 -0.35 4.58 33.19
N GLN A 39 0.16 5.77 33.54
CA GLN A 39 0.60 6.80 32.60
C GLN A 39 2.08 6.72 32.23
N ALA A 40 2.92 6.05 33.02
CA ALA A 40 4.32 5.75 32.68
C ALA A 40 4.47 4.75 31.49
N ALA A 41 3.37 4.10 31.08
CA ALA A 41 3.34 3.11 29.99
C ALA A 41 3.03 3.69 28.59
N GLN A 42 3.12 5.01 28.38
CA GLN A 42 2.96 5.59 27.04
C GLN A 42 4.30 5.61 26.27
N PRO A 43 4.38 5.08 25.03
CA PRO A 43 5.63 5.02 24.29
C PRO A 43 6.03 6.40 23.73
N VAL A 44 7.23 6.86 24.07
CA VAL A 44 7.88 8.02 23.43
C VAL A 44 8.47 7.58 22.08
N GLN A 45 8.20 8.32 21.00
CA GLN A 45 8.70 8.06 19.64
C GLN A 45 10.24 8.14 19.55
N PRO A 46 10.90 7.36 18.68
CA PRO A 46 12.36 7.24 18.64
C PRO A 46 13.04 8.37 17.85
N THR A 47 14.00 9.07 18.47
CA THR A 47 15.07 9.81 17.77
C THR A 47 16.31 8.93 17.58
N GLN A 48 16.86 8.96 16.35
CA GLN A 48 18.01 8.17 15.91
C GLN A 48 19.29 8.42 16.76
N PRO A 49 20.18 7.41 16.96
CA PRO A 49 21.42 7.60 17.70
C PRO A 49 22.58 8.07 16.79
N VAL A 50 23.26 9.15 17.20
CA VAL A 50 24.62 9.48 16.75
C VAL A 50 25.62 8.92 17.77
N ALA A 51 26.62 8.18 17.28
CA ALA A 51 27.63 7.48 18.06
C ALA A 51 28.62 8.42 18.79
N PRO A 52 29.21 7.96 19.91
CA PRO A 52 30.64 8.19 20.11
C PRO A 52 31.46 6.93 20.46
N THR A 53 32.75 7.11 20.20
CA THR A 53 33.92 6.22 20.09
C THR A 53 34.37 5.46 21.35
N GLN A 54 35.02 4.31 21.09
CA GLN A 54 35.71 3.40 22.01
C GLN A 54 36.99 3.98 22.65
N PRO A 55 37.44 3.41 23.78
CA PRO A 55 38.86 3.17 24.03
C PRO A 55 39.20 1.67 24.13
N VAL A 56 40.25 1.29 23.40
CA VAL A 56 40.86 -0.04 23.31
C VAL A 56 41.86 -0.23 24.46
N TYR A 57 41.83 -1.38 25.15
CA TYR A 57 42.99 -1.92 25.87
C TYR A 57 43.06 -3.45 25.73
N THR A 58 44.30 -3.92 25.61
CA THR A 58 44.78 -5.17 25.03
C THR A 58 44.71 -6.41 25.94
N GLN A 59 44.57 -7.57 25.29
CA GLN A 59 44.41 -8.91 25.84
C GLN A 59 45.75 -9.64 26.11
N PRO A 60 45.85 -10.44 27.18
CA PRO A 60 46.74 -11.61 27.22
C PRO A 60 45.98 -12.95 27.09
N ALA A 61 46.61 -13.84 26.33
CA ALA A 61 46.45 -15.28 26.06
C ALA A 61 45.42 -16.16 26.81
N ALA A 62 44.61 -16.83 25.96
CA ALA A 62 43.99 -18.17 26.01
C ALA A 62 43.97 -19.00 27.31
N ALA A 63 42.75 -19.33 27.77
CA ALA A 63 42.40 -20.63 28.34
C ALA A 63 40.89 -20.93 28.20
N GLN A 64 40.57 -22.04 27.53
CA GLN A 64 39.42 -22.96 27.70
C GLN A 64 38.00 -22.38 27.64
N GLN A 65 37.27 -22.68 26.57
CA GLN A 65 35.81 -22.48 26.45
C GLN A 65 35.06 -23.24 27.56
N PRO A 66 34.33 -22.55 28.46
CA PRO A 66 33.29 -23.16 29.26
C PRO A 66 32.06 -23.37 28.38
N ALA A 67 31.41 -24.52 28.53
CA ALA A 67 30.12 -24.81 27.91
C ALA A 67 29.12 -23.70 28.24
N TYR A 68 28.57 -23.04 27.22
CA TYR A 68 27.48 -22.10 27.40
C TYR A 68 26.25 -22.86 27.89
N ALA A 69 25.89 -22.63 29.16
CA ALA A 69 24.53 -22.88 29.63
C ALA A 69 23.58 -22.01 28.77
N ALA A 70 22.60 -22.64 28.14
CA ALA A 70 21.58 -21.94 27.38
C ALA A 70 20.89 -20.89 28.29
N PRO A 71 20.63 -19.67 27.81
CA PRO A 71 19.91 -18.68 28.60
C PRO A 71 18.51 -19.22 28.92
N SER A 72 18.22 -19.35 30.21
CA SER A 72 16.87 -19.56 30.73
C SER A 72 16.02 -18.37 30.28
N THR A 73 15.20 -18.61 29.27
CA THR A 73 14.18 -17.68 28.82
C THR A 73 13.15 -17.58 29.93
N TYR A 74 13.21 -16.50 30.70
CA TYR A 74 12.09 -16.09 31.54
C TYR A 74 10.91 -15.79 30.60
N ALA A 75 10.05 -16.76 30.39
CA ALA A 75 8.80 -16.60 29.67
C ALA A 75 7.88 -15.74 30.54
N THR A 76 7.96 -14.42 30.43
CA THR A 76 6.84 -13.57 30.79
C THR A 76 5.66 -14.00 29.93
N PRO A 77 4.54 -14.47 30.51
CA PRO A 77 3.32 -14.68 29.75
C PRO A 77 2.70 -13.30 29.49
N TYR A 78 3.20 -12.60 28.48
CA TYR A 78 2.40 -11.65 27.73
C TYR A 78 1.02 -12.29 27.46
N PRO A 79 -0.09 -11.73 27.98
CA PRO A 79 -1.40 -12.19 27.58
C PRO A 79 -1.48 -11.97 26.07
N ARG A 80 -1.51 -13.07 25.32
CA ARG A 80 -1.71 -13.04 23.88
C ARG A 80 -3.01 -12.26 23.67
N ALA A 81 -2.92 -11.05 23.11
CA ALA A 81 -4.10 -10.30 22.73
C ALA A 81 -4.92 -11.23 21.82
N VAL A 82 -6.05 -11.72 22.35
CA VAL A 82 -6.97 -12.55 21.58
C VAL A 82 -7.58 -11.58 20.59
N VAL A 83 -6.97 -11.47 19.40
CA VAL A 83 -7.56 -10.70 18.30
C VAL A 83 -8.88 -11.40 18.01
N PRO A 84 -10.04 -10.76 18.27
CA PRO A 84 -11.32 -11.42 18.08
C PRO A 84 -11.39 -11.89 16.62
N GLU A 85 -11.59 -13.19 16.43
CA GLU A 85 -11.78 -13.77 15.10
C GLU A 85 -13.04 -13.15 14.51
N ARG A 86 -12.93 -12.69 13.27
CA ARG A 86 -14.02 -11.99 12.60
C ARG A 86 -15.24 -12.90 12.47
N ALA A 87 -16.42 -12.38 12.80
CA ALA A 87 -17.67 -13.11 12.65
C ALA A 87 -17.84 -13.63 11.21
N LYS A 88 -18.23 -14.91 11.09
CA LYS A 88 -18.50 -15.55 9.80
C LYS A 88 -19.87 -15.07 9.28
N LEU A 89 -19.95 -14.86 7.98
CA LEU A 89 -21.21 -14.49 7.32
C LEU A 89 -22.17 -15.68 7.25
N ALA A 90 -23.47 -15.38 7.16
CA ALA A 90 -24.50 -16.40 6.96
C ALA A 90 -24.20 -17.25 5.70
N PRO A 91 -24.50 -18.57 5.73
CA PRO A 91 -24.40 -19.42 4.55
C PRO A 91 -25.19 -18.82 3.37
N GLY A 92 -24.54 -18.69 2.21
CA GLY A 92 -25.19 -18.14 1.00
C GLY A 92 -25.18 -16.61 0.88
N ALA A 93 -24.58 -15.86 1.83
CA ALA A 93 -24.46 -14.41 1.69
C ALA A 93 -23.91 -14.00 0.31
N ALA A 94 -24.51 -12.97 -0.30
CA ALA A 94 -24.14 -12.48 -1.61
C ALA A 94 -22.85 -11.65 -1.50
N ILE A 95 -21.69 -12.29 -1.54
CA ILE A 95 -20.41 -11.60 -1.31
C ILE A 95 -19.83 -11.00 -2.60
N TYR A 96 -20.36 -11.38 -3.75
CA TYR A 96 -20.03 -10.77 -5.03
C TYR A 96 -21.13 -9.74 -5.36
N ASN A 97 -20.74 -8.49 -5.55
CA ASN A 97 -21.61 -7.41 -6.01
C ASN A 97 -21.12 -6.91 -7.38
N ALA A 98 -21.90 -6.04 -8.02
CA ALA A 98 -21.50 -5.47 -9.31
C ALA A 98 -20.23 -4.60 -9.20
N TYR A 99 -20.04 -3.91 -8.07
CA TYR A 99 -18.96 -2.95 -7.87
C TYR A 99 -17.58 -3.59 -7.92
N ILE A 100 -17.39 -4.76 -7.28
CA ILE A 100 -16.10 -5.46 -7.35
C ILE A 100 -15.78 -5.90 -8.78
N TRP A 101 -16.77 -6.28 -9.58
CA TRP A 101 -16.57 -6.62 -10.98
C TRP A 101 -16.21 -5.39 -11.82
N LEU A 102 -16.80 -4.23 -11.53
CA LEU A 102 -16.42 -2.98 -12.17
C LEU A 102 -15.00 -2.55 -11.80
N VAL A 103 -14.59 -2.67 -10.54
CA VAL A 103 -13.21 -2.42 -10.10
C VAL A 103 -12.22 -3.32 -10.84
N VAL A 104 -12.57 -4.58 -11.06
CA VAL A 104 -11.73 -5.55 -11.77
C VAL A 104 -11.70 -5.29 -13.28
N ALA A 105 -12.83 -4.93 -13.90
CA ALA A 105 -12.93 -4.86 -15.36
C ALA A 105 -12.56 -3.50 -15.94
N LEU A 106 -12.90 -2.39 -15.27
CA LEU A 106 -12.74 -1.03 -15.80
C LEU A 106 -11.31 -0.68 -16.25
N PRO A 107 -10.24 -1.02 -15.52
CA PRO A 107 -8.88 -0.72 -15.94
C PRO A 107 -8.53 -1.29 -17.33
N PHE A 108 -9.23 -2.34 -17.75
CA PHE A 108 -8.97 -3.03 -19.02
C PHE A 108 -9.76 -2.47 -20.20
N VAL A 109 -10.77 -1.63 -19.97
CA VAL A 109 -11.58 -1.05 -21.06
C VAL A 109 -10.72 -0.23 -22.01
N LEU A 110 -9.78 0.56 -21.47
CA LEU A 110 -8.88 1.38 -22.30
C LEU A 110 -7.79 0.56 -22.98
N VAL A 111 -7.44 -0.62 -22.46
CA VAL A 111 -6.49 -1.54 -23.13
C VAL A 111 -7.06 -2.01 -24.47
N LEU A 112 -8.38 -2.16 -24.60
CA LEU A 112 -9.04 -2.53 -25.85
C LEU A 112 -8.90 -1.46 -26.94
N VAL A 113 -8.60 -0.21 -26.57
CA VAL A 113 -8.38 0.89 -27.51
C VAL A 113 -6.97 0.85 -28.11
N LEU A 114 -5.99 0.26 -27.42
CA LEU A 114 -4.59 0.27 -27.85
C LEU A 114 -4.37 -0.19 -29.30
N PRO A 115 -4.93 -1.32 -29.78
CA PRO A 115 -4.70 -1.79 -31.16
C PRO A 115 -5.13 -0.82 -32.26
N PHE A 116 -6.04 0.12 -31.93
CA PHE A 116 -6.58 1.10 -32.88
C PHE A 116 -5.81 2.43 -32.85
N TRP A 117 -4.86 2.59 -31.93
CA TRP A 117 -4.09 3.82 -31.77
C TRP A 117 -2.63 3.60 -32.20
N ASN A 118 -2.14 4.40 -33.14
CA ASN A 118 -0.75 4.36 -33.61
C ASN A 118 -0.08 5.74 -33.42
N PRO A 119 0.72 5.95 -32.34
CA PRO A 119 1.46 7.19 -32.12
C PRO A 119 2.47 7.56 -33.21
N LEU A 120 2.91 6.61 -34.03
CA LEU A 120 3.87 6.87 -35.11
C LEU A 120 3.21 7.42 -36.37
N SER A 121 1.88 7.39 -36.47
CA SER A 121 1.14 7.88 -37.64
C SER A 121 1.34 9.37 -37.93
N GLY A 122 1.66 10.17 -36.91
CA GLY A 122 1.93 11.61 -37.06
C GLY A 122 3.39 11.94 -37.40
N ILE A 123 4.26 10.93 -37.56
CA ILE A 123 5.68 11.14 -37.87
C ILE A 123 5.88 10.94 -39.37
N ALA A 124 6.28 12.01 -40.06
CA ALA A 124 6.74 11.95 -41.43
C ALA A 124 8.25 12.21 -41.47
N LEU A 125 9.00 11.35 -42.16
CA LEU A 125 10.38 11.65 -42.51
C LEU A 125 10.36 12.38 -43.86
N THR A 126 11.10 13.47 -44.00
CA THR A 126 11.27 14.11 -45.31
C THR A 126 12.74 14.34 -45.59
N ARG A 127 13.11 14.21 -46.87
CA ARG A 127 14.46 14.52 -47.35
C ARG A 127 14.52 16.01 -47.64
N THR A 128 15.42 16.70 -46.96
CA THR A 128 15.65 18.13 -47.16
C THR A 128 16.54 18.33 -48.40
N ALA A 129 16.56 19.53 -48.99
CA ALA A 129 17.36 19.84 -50.18
C ALA A 129 18.87 19.62 -49.98
N ASP A 130 19.35 19.64 -48.73
CA ASP A 130 20.72 19.34 -48.32
C ASP A 130 21.03 17.82 -48.24
N GLY A 131 20.07 16.95 -48.58
CA GLY A 131 20.20 15.50 -48.49
C GLY A 131 19.98 14.93 -47.07
N SER A 132 19.81 15.78 -46.06
CA SER A 132 19.53 15.33 -44.69
C SER A 132 18.10 14.77 -44.57
N VAL A 133 17.95 13.69 -43.81
CA VAL A 133 16.64 13.16 -43.43
C VAL A 133 16.24 13.83 -42.13
N ARG A 134 15.10 14.52 -42.14
CA ARG A 134 14.55 15.18 -40.96
C ARG A 134 13.20 14.58 -40.62
N ALA A 135 12.98 14.33 -39.34
CA ALA A 135 11.69 13.90 -38.83
C ALA A 135 10.84 15.14 -38.53
N TYR A 136 9.62 15.13 -39.06
CA TYR A 136 8.61 16.13 -38.77
C TYR A 136 7.45 15.42 -38.08
N THR A 137 7.06 15.95 -36.94
CA THR A 137 5.86 15.52 -36.23
C THR A 137 4.74 16.47 -36.60
N ASP A 138 3.66 15.96 -37.17
CA ASP A 138 2.45 16.76 -37.39
C ASP A 138 1.86 17.16 -36.02
N PRO A 139 1.79 18.46 -35.67
CA PRO A 139 1.21 18.91 -34.41
C PRO A 139 -0.27 18.52 -34.25
N SER A 140 -0.98 18.25 -35.36
CA SER A 140 -2.37 17.80 -35.37
C SER A 140 -2.55 16.44 -34.65
N PHE A 141 -1.48 15.66 -34.50
CA PHE A 141 -1.49 14.42 -33.71
C PHE A 141 -1.93 14.65 -32.26
N LEU A 142 -1.54 15.76 -31.64
CA LEU A 142 -1.95 16.13 -30.27
C LEU A 142 -3.43 16.52 -30.20
N LEU A 143 -4.03 16.87 -31.34
CA LEU A 143 -5.44 17.21 -31.47
C LEU A 143 -6.31 15.98 -31.79
N ASN A 144 -5.72 14.80 -31.92
CA ASN A 144 -6.45 13.57 -32.23
C ASN A 144 -7.42 13.20 -31.08
N PRO A 145 -8.73 13.04 -31.33
CA PRO A 145 -9.69 12.65 -30.30
C PRO A 145 -9.29 11.40 -29.51
N ALA A 146 -8.63 10.42 -30.15
CA ALA A 146 -8.15 9.20 -29.48
C ALA A 146 -7.10 9.49 -28.40
N TYR A 147 -6.24 10.49 -28.61
CA TYR A 147 -5.25 10.92 -27.61
C TYR A 147 -5.95 11.47 -26.36
N PHE A 148 -6.96 12.33 -26.53
CA PHE A 148 -7.77 12.84 -25.41
C PHE A 148 -8.54 11.73 -24.70
N ILE A 149 -9.14 10.80 -25.44
CA ILE A 149 -9.86 9.67 -24.86
C ILE A 149 -8.92 8.81 -24.02
N LEU A 150 -7.71 8.52 -24.49
CA LEU A 150 -6.76 7.71 -23.72
C LEU A 150 -6.28 8.42 -22.46
N ILE A 151 -5.97 9.72 -22.54
CA ILE A 151 -5.49 10.49 -21.38
C ILE A 151 -6.62 10.76 -20.39
N PHE A 152 -7.66 11.48 -20.81
CA PHE A 152 -8.75 11.89 -19.92
C PHE A 152 -9.62 10.70 -19.52
N GLY A 153 -9.85 9.75 -20.44
CA GLY A 153 -10.53 8.50 -20.13
C GLY A 153 -9.77 7.69 -19.09
N GLY A 154 -8.43 7.69 -19.10
CA GLY A 154 -7.60 7.07 -18.06
C GLY A 154 -7.93 7.62 -16.67
N PHE A 155 -7.86 8.93 -16.50
CA PHE A 155 -8.20 9.58 -15.23
C PHE A 155 -9.66 9.32 -14.79
N ILE A 156 -10.60 9.31 -15.74
CA ILE A 156 -12.01 9.01 -15.45
C ILE A 156 -12.15 7.55 -14.98
N VAL A 157 -11.50 6.60 -15.65
CA VAL A 157 -11.51 5.19 -15.27
C VAL A 157 -10.92 5.01 -13.88
N ASP A 158 -9.78 5.65 -13.58
CA ASP A 158 -9.15 5.58 -12.26
C ASP A 158 -10.04 6.15 -11.16
N ALA A 159 -10.66 7.31 -11.41
CA ALA A 159 -11.62 7.90 -10.48
C ALA A 159 -12.83 6.98 -10.24
N LEU A 160 -13.36 6.37 -11.31
CA LEU A 160 -14.46 5.41 -11.21
C LEU A 160 -14.06 4.17 -10.42
N VAL A 161 -12.85 3.65 -10.59
CA VAL A 161 -12.33 2.52 -9.80
C VAL A 161 -12.35 2.85 -8.30
N VAL A 162 -11.90 4.05 -7.91
CA VAL A 162 -11.93 4.49 -6.50
C VAL A 162 -13.38 4.60 -5.99
N VAL A 163 -14.28 5.18 -6.79
CA VAL A 163 -15.71 5.29 -6.44
C VAL A 163 -16.36 3.91 -6.27
N PHE A 164 -16.10 2.96 -7.18
CA PHE A 164 -16.65 1.62 -7.09
C PHE A 164 -16.04 0.82 -5.94
N ALA A 165 -14.75 1.02 -5.60
CA ALA A 165 -14.14 0.45 -4.41
C ALA A 165 -14.79 0.98 -3.13
N TRP A 166 -15.15 2.26 -3.09
CA TRP A 166 -15.92 2.83 -1.98
C TRP A 166 -17.34 2.24 -1.90
N LEU A 167 -18.01 2.01 -3.03
CA LEU A 167 -19.33 1.35 -3.07
C LEU A 167 -19.26 -0.12 -2.63
N ASP A 168 -18.29 -0.91 -3.09
CA ASP A 168 -18.05 -2.29 -2.61
C ASP A 168 -17.78 -2.30 -1.11
N TYR A 169 -16.94 -1.38 -0.62
CA TYR A 169 -16.64 -1.25 0.81
C TYR A 169 -17.92 -1.02 1.64
N ARG A 170 -18.78 -0.08 1.24
CA ARG A 170 -20.05 0.19 1.93
C ARG A 170 -21.02 -0.99 1.85
N ASP A 171 -21.07 -1.67 0.71
CA ASP A 171 -21.91 -2.85 0.53
C ASP A 171 -21.47 -4.02 1.43
N LEU A 172 -20.16 -4.25 1.58
CA LEU A 172 -19.63 -5.24 2.53
C LEU A 172 -19.97 -4.89 3.98
N GLN A 173 -19.91 -3.61 4.37
CA GLN A 173 -20.34 -3.17 5.71
C GLN A 173 -21.81 -3.45 5.95
N ARG A 174 -22.68 -3.16 4.98
CA ARG A 174 -24.13 -3.45 5.06
C ARG A 174 -24.42 -4.93 5.23
N LYS A 175 -23.57 -5.80 4.68
CA LYS A 175 -23.66 -7.26 4.78
C LYS A 175 -23.11 -7.82 6.10
N GLY A 176 -22.63 -6.97 7.01
CA GLY A 176 -22.13 -7.39 8.32
C GLY A 176 -20.66 -7.80 8.31
N VAL A 177 -19.88 -7.47 7.26
CA VAL A 177 -18.43 -7.70 7.29
C VAL A 177 -17.79 -6.69 8.24
N GLU A 178 -17.38 -7.15 9.42
CA GLU A 178 -16.68 -6.32 10.39
C GLU A 178 -15.31 -5.89 9.85
N ARG A 179 -15.04 -4.58 9.82
CA ARG A 179 -13.78 -3.98 9.36
C ARG A 179 -13.35 -4.49 7.96
N PRO A 180 -14.11 -4.18 6.89
CA PRO A 180 -13.69 -4.55 5.54
C PRO A 180 -12.37 -3.87 5.16
N PHE A 181 -11.72 -4.36 4.11
CA PHE A 181 -10.49 -3.76 3.61
C PHE A 181 -10.76 -2.33 3.14
N HIS A 182 -9.96 -1.36 3.60
CA HIS A 182 -10.27 0.06 3.41
C HIS A 182 -10.18 0.45 1.93
N TRP A 183 -11.23 1.12 1.42
CA TRP A 183 -11.30 1.59 0.02
C TRP A 183 -10.18 2.53 -0.40
N ALA A 184 -9.51 3.23 0.52
CA ALA A 184 -8.41 4.15 0.23
C ALA A 184 -7.22 3.43 -0.43
N TRP A 185 -7.07 2.13 -0.22
CA TRP A 185 -6.05 1.34 -0.92
C TRP A 185 -6.32 1.20 -2.43
N ALA A 186 -7.51 1.58 -2.92
CA ALA A 186 -7.78 1.67 -4.36
C ALA A 186 -7.06 2.85 -5.04
N PHE A 187 -6.54 3.84 -4.29
CA PHE A 187 -5.72 4.93 -4.85
C PHE A 187 -4.42 4.43 -5.48
N PHE A 188 -3.98 3.21 -5.19
CA PHE A 188 -2.87 2.59 -5.91
C PHE A 188 -3.18 2.32 -7.39
N VAL A 189 -4.40 2.57 -7.87
CA VAL A 189 -4.74 2.54 -9.31
C VAL A 189 -3.81 3.42 -10.16
N PHE A 190 -3.30 4.54 -9.61
CA PHE A 190 -2.38 5.45 -10.30
C PHE A 190 -0.96 4.89 -10.51
N VAL A 191 -0.62 3.76 -9.89
CA VAL A 191 0.66 3.08 -10.05
C VAL A 191 0.36 1.72 -10.65
N ASN A 192 0.89 1.36 -11.81
CA ASN A 192 0.59 0.06 -12.43
C ASN A 192 1.47 -1.07 -11.83
N PRO A 193 0.95 -2.24 -11.38
CA PRO A 193 -0.45 -2.73 -11.38
C PRO A 193 -1.15 -2.63 -10.00
N GLY A 194 -1.13 -1.47 -9.38
CA GLY A 194 -1.61 -1.19 -8.03
C GLY A 194 -3.13 -1.21 -7.84
N PHE A 195 -3.94 -1.23 -8.91
CA PHE A 195 -5.38 -1.51 -8.82
C PHE A 195 -5.66 -2.87 -8.13
N LEU A 196 -4.71 -3.82 -8.23
CA LEU A 196 -4.80 -5.13 -7.60
C LEU A 196 -4.76 -5.07 -6.06
N VAL A 197 -4.18 -4.02 -5.47
CA VAL A 197 -4.02 -3.91 -4.01
C VAL A 197 -5.39 -4.01 -3.32
N TYR A 198 -6.38 -3.27 -3.83
CA TYR A 198 -7.73 -3.33 -3.31
C TYR A 198 -8.39 -4.69 -3.56
N VAL A 199 -8.32 -5.22 -4.78
CA VAL A 199 -8.91 -6.51 -5.16
C VAL A 199 -8.38 -7.66 -4.30
N ILE A 200 -7.06 -7.69 -4.06
CA ILE A 200 -6.39 -8.71 -3.24
C ILE A 200 -6.81 -8.54 -1.78
N GLY A 201 -6.66 -7.34 -1.21
CA GLY A 201 -6.96 -7.08 0.20
C GLY A 201 -8.41 -7.42 0.56
N ARG A 202 -9.35 -6.97 -0.28
CA ARG A 202 -10.78 -7.24 -0.16
C ARG A 202 -11.10 -8.74 -0.25
N SER A 203 -10.51 -9.44 -1.20
CA SER A 203 -10.77 -10.88 -1.41
C SER A 203 -10.25 -11.74 -0.26
N ILE A 204 -9.09 -11.39 0.32
CA ILE A 204 -8.55 -12.06 1.53
C ILE A 204 -9.46 -11.82 2.74
N VAL A 205 -9.89 -10.56 2.94
CA VAL A 205 -10.82 -10.18 4.01
C VAL A 205 -12.12 -10.97 3.91
N VAL A 206 -12.67 -11.09 2.69
CA VAL A 206 -13.87 -11.87 2.43
C VAL A 206 -13.65 -13.36 2.68
N ARG A 207 -12.53 -13.92 2.23
CA ARG A 207 -12.23 -15.35 2.40
C ARG A 207 -12.20 -15.77 3.87
N LYS A 208 -11.78 -14.86 4.77
CA LYS A 208 -11.79 -15.09 6.22
C LYS A 208 -13.21 -15.17 6.80
N VAL A 209 -14.15 -14.38 6.29
CA VAL A 209 -15.56 -14.37 6.77
C VAL A 209 -16.47 -15.35 6.04
N ALA A 210 -16.08 -15.80 4.85
CA ALA A 210 -16.83 -16.75 4.04
C ALA A 210 -15.88 -17.85 3.51
N PRO A 211 -15.57 -18.87 4.33
CA PRO A 211 -14.68 -19.95 3.96
C PRO A 211 -15.08 -20.61 2.62
N GLY A 212 -14.11 -20.85 1.75
CA GLY A 212 -14.31 -21.45 0.43
C GLY A 212 -14.82 -20.49 -0.66
N ARG A 213 -15.14 -19.23 -0.34
CA ARG A 213 -15.60 -18.21 -1.30
C ARG A 213 -14.71 -16.96 -1.21
N GLY A 214 -14.84 -16.04 -2.16
CA GLY A 214 -14.20 -14.72 -2.10
C GLY A 214 -12.99 -14.48 -3.00
N LEU A 215 -12.39 -15.54 -3.58
CA LEU A 215 -11.19 -15.42 -4.43
C LEU A 215 -11.50 -15.21 -5.91
N ALA A 216 -12.76 -15.31 -6.35
CA ALA A 216 -13.11 -15.17 -7.76
C ALA A 216 -12.62 -13.84 -8.41
N PRO A 217 -12.72 -12.67 -7.74
CA PRO A 217 -12.21 -11.42 -8.29
C PRO A 217 -10.72 -11.44 -8.58
N ILE A 218 -9.91 -12.12 -7.76
CA ILE A 218 -8.46 -12.24 -7.99
C ILE A 218 -8.20 -13.04 -9.27
N TRP A 219 -8.85 -14.18 -9.44
CA TRP A 219 -8.63 -15.03 -10.62
C TRP A 219 -9.04 -14.33 -11.93
N VAL A 220 -10.16 -13.61 -11.90
CA VAL A 220 -10.59 -12.82 -13.06
C VAL A 220 -9.64 -11.66 -13.32
N ALA A 221 -9.18 -10.96 -12.28
CA ALA A 221 -8.18 -9.89 -12.43
C ALA A 221 -6.87 -10.40 -13.03
N ILE A 222 -6.39 -11.57 -12.61
CA ILE A 222 -5.21 -12.22 -13.21
C ILE A 222 -5.45 -12.53 -14.68
N GLY A 223 -6.60 -13.15 -15.01
CA GLY A 223 -6.94 -13.48 -16.39
C GLY A 223 -6.99 -12.25 -17.30
N LEU A 224 -7.67 -11.19 -16.86
CA LEU A 224 -7.72 -9.92 -17.59
C LEU A 224 -6.35 -9.27 -17.72
N TYR A 225 -5.52 -9.33 -16.68
CA TYR A 225 -4.16 -8.79 -16.70
C TYR A 225 -3.28 -9.53 -17.72
N VAL A 226 -3.36 -10.86 -17.76
CA VAL A 226 -2.65 -11.66 -18.78
C VAL A 226 -3.11 -11.30 -20.18
N VAL A 227 -4.43 -11.19 -20.42
CA VAL A 227 -4.97 -10.76 -21.72
C VAL A 227 -4.46 -9.37 -22.10
N SER A 228 -4.42 -8.44 -21.14
CA SER A 228 -3.92 -7.09 -21.37
C SER A 228 -2.44 -7.05 -21.78
N ILE A 229 -1.61 -7.91 -21.20
CA ILE A 229 -0.20 -8.06 -21.56
C ILE A 229 -0.09 -8.57 -23.00
N ILE A 230 -0.90 -9.56 -23.39
CA ILE A 230 -0.89 -10.10 -24.76
C ILE A 230 -1.25 -8.99 -25.77
N ILE A 231 -2.32 -8.23 -25.49
CA ILE A 231 -2.72 -7.09 -26.34
C ILE A 231 -1.59 -6.07 -26.44
N ALA A 232 -0.96 -5.72 -25.32
CA ALA A 232 0.16 -4.78 -25.29
C ALA A 232 1.37 -5.29 -26.10
N ILE A 233 1.71 -6.57 -26.01
CA ILE A 233 2.81 -7.18 -26.79
C ILE A 233 2.52 -7.09 -28.29
N ILE A 234 1.31 -7.47 -28.71
CA ILE A 234 0.89 -7.39 -30.12
C ILE A 234 0.97 -5.93 -30.59
N TRP A 235 0.46 -5.00 -29.81
CA TRP A 235 0.50 -3.59 -30.14
C TRP A 235 1.94 -3.06 -30.27
N VAL A 236 2.84 -3.40 -29.34
CA VAL A 236 4.27 -3.06 -29.43
C VAL A 236 4.90 -3.65 -30.70
N ALA A 237 4.54 -4.87 -31.08
CA ALA A 237 5.00 -5.45 -32.34
C ALA A 237 4.50 -4.65 -33.56
N THR A 238 3.24 -4.21 -33.57
CA THR A 238 2.71 -3.36 -34.66
C THR A 238 3.39 -1.99 -34.73
N LEU A 239 3.76 -1.41 -33.58
CA LEU A 239 4.54 -0.18 -33.54
C LEU A 239 5.94 -0.39 -34.09
N PHE A 240 6.60 -1.48 -33.71
CA PHE A 240 7.91 -1.81 -34.24
C PHE A 240 7.86 -2.01 -35.76
N SER A 241 6.85 -2.72 -36.27
CA SER A 241 6.61 -2.85 -37.71
C SER A 241 6.38 -1.50 -38.40
N SER A 242 5.61 -0.60 -37.78
CA SER A 242 5.39 0.76 -38.31
C SER A 242 6.69 1.56 -38.37
N LEU A 243 7.52 1.48 -37.33
CA LEU A 243 8.83 2.13 -37.28
C LEU A 243 9.78 1.58 -38.36
N MET A 244 9.82 0.26 -38.53
CA MET A 244 10.62 -0.37 -39.59
C MET A 244 10.13 0.04 -40.98
N GLY A 245 8.83 0.18 -41.19
CA GLY A 245 8.26 0.69 -42.45
C GLY A 245 8.70 2.12 -42.75
N LEU A 246 8.71 2.99 -41.75
CA LEU A 246 9.29 4.33 -41.88
C LEU A 246 10.78 4.22 -42.26
N MET A 247 11.57 3.44 -41.54
CA MET A 247 13.00 3.30 -41.84
C MET A 247 13.27 2.76 -43.25
N HIS A 248 12.52 1.78 -43.74
CA HIS A 248 12.69 1.25 -45.09
C HIS A 248 12.33 2.25 -46.19
N THR A 249 11.22 2.98 -46.02
CA THR A 249 10.74 3.97 -46.98
C THR A 249 11.79 5.07 -47.23
N TYR A 250 12.57 5.42 -46.21
CA TYR A 250 13.56 6.52 -46.30
C TYR A 250 15.02 6.06 -46.27
N GLY A 251 15.29 4.81 -45.86
CA GLY A 251 16.62 4.18 -45.84
C GLY A 251 16.97 3.40 -47.11
N GLY A 252 15.98 3.03 -47.94
CA GLY A 252 16.20 2.30 -49.20
C GLY A 252 16.84 3.11 -50.34
N TYR A 253 17.07 4.42 -50.16
CA TYR A 253 17.66 5.31 -51.16
C TYR A 253 19.05 5.81 -50.73
N GLY A 254 19.87 4.91 -50.20
CA GLY A 254 21.20 5.18 -49.69
C GLY A 254 22.18 4.04 -49.96
N VAL A 255 22.41 3.74 -51.24
CA VAL A 255 23.72 3.37 -51.81
C VAL A 255 23.81 4.04 -53.18
#